data_AF-A0A820HXT6-F1
#
_entry.id   AF-A0A820HXT6-F1
#
_cell.length_a   1.000
_cell.length_b   1.000
_cell.length_c   1.000
_cell.angle_alpha   90.00
_cell.angle_beta   90.00
_cell.angle_gamma   90.00
#
_symmetry.space_group_name_H-M   'P 1'
#
loop_
_entity.id
_entity.type
_entity.pdbx_description
1 polymer ?
#
loop_
_entity_poly.entity_id
_entity_poly.type
_entity_poly.pdbx_seq_one_letter_code
_entity_poly.pdbx_strand_id
1 'polypeptide(L)' 'MAKNKIELAYMYFLPKPHKKGTPLRPIINTIHAVTARISKFLDQKLRPLFDRYVRSTTIVDGVDLLHQIDQYIQKGYF' A
#
# COMPACT_ATOMS: atom_id res chain seq x y z
N MET A 1 4.80 -2.17 -35.29
CA MET A 1 4.90 -1.76 -33.88
C MET A 1 3.55 -2.04 -33.21
N ALA A 2 3.51 -2.78 -32.10
CA ALA A 2 2.27 -3.01 -31.36
C ALA A 2 1.75 -1.67 -30.82
N LYS A 3 0.46 -1.35 -31.04
CA LYS A 3 -0.17 -0.17 -30.44
C LYS A 3 -0.01 -0.26 -28.92
N ASN A 4 0.45 0.82 -28.29
CA ASN A 4 0.40 0.93 -26.83
C ASN A 4 -1.07 0.87 -26.40
N LYS A 5 -1.50 -0.29 -25.89
CA LYS A 5 -2.83 -0.47 -25.33
C LYS A 5 -2.92 0.41 -24.07
N ILE A 6 -3.93 1.26 -24.01
CA ILE A 6 -4.25 2.09 -22.85
C ILE A 6 -5.60 1.62 -22.34
N GLU A 7 -5.69 1.30 -21.06
CA GLU A 7 -6.92 0.83 -20.42
C GLU A 7 -7.22 1.65 -19.16
N LEU A 8 -8.47 1.61 -18.69
CA LEU A 8 -8.82 2.08 -17.36
C LEU A 8 -8.51 0.97 -16.34
N ALA A 9 -8.12 1.34 -15.13
CA ALA A 9 -8.04 0.37 -14.05
C ALA A 9 -9.45 -0.12 -13.69
N TYR A 10 -9.60 -1.43 -13.47
CA TYR A 10 -10.88 -2.02 -13.09
C TYR A 10 -10.71 -3.11 -12.04
N MET A 11 -11.77 -3.34 -11.27
CA MET A 11 -11.84 -4.37 -10.26
C MET A 11 -12.57 -5.60 -10.81
N TYR A 12 -12.05 -6.78 -10.51
CA TYR A 12 -12.72 -8.05 -10.80
C TYR A 12 -12.44 -9.06 -9.69
N PHE A 13 -13.14 -10.18 -9.70
CA PHE A 13 -13.05 -11.20 -8.66
C PHE A 13 -12.57 -12.52 -9.24
N LEU A 14 -11.47 -13.05 -8.70
CA LEU A 14 -10.97 -14.38 -9.03
C LEU A 14 -11.58 -15.43 -8.09
N PRO A 15 -12.20 -16.50 -8.61
CA PRO A 15 -12.68 -17.60 -7.78
C PRO A 15 -11.56 -18.26 -6.97
N LYS A 16 -11.84 -18.58 -5.70
CA LYS A 16 -11.02 -19.44 -4.83
C LYS A 16 -11.78 -20.72 -4.52
N PRO A 17 -11.89 -21.66 -5.48
CA PRO A 17 -12.72 -22.86 -5.30
C PRO A 17 -12.27 -23.75 -4.13
N HIS A 18 -11.01 -23.63 -3.72
CA HIS A 18 -10.42 -24.41 -2.63
C HIS A 18 -10.62 -23.81 -1.22
N LYS A 19 -11.22 -22.62 -1.07
CA LYS A 19 -11.46 -21.99 0.24
C LYS A 19 -12.95 -21.88 0.55
N LYS A 20 -13.44 -22.72 1.48
CA LYS A 20 -14.81 -22.61 2.01
C LYS A 20 -14.98 -21.25 2.72
N GLY A 21 -16.10 -20.56 2.48
CA GLY A 21 -16.42 -19.27 3.11
C GLY A 21 -15.69 -18.04 2.54
N THR A 22 -14.79 -18.20 1.57
CA THR A 22 -14.15 -17.05 0.89
C THR A 22 -14.09 -17.30 -0.61
N PRO A 23 -15.23 -17.17 -1.32
CA PRO A 23 -15.35 -17.66 -2.68
C PRO A 23 -14.54 -16.84 -3.69
N LEU A 24 -14.21 -15.58 -3.38
CA LEU A 24 -13.66 -14.64 -4.35
C LEU A 24 -12.44 -13.88 -3.80
N ARG A 25 -11.40 -13.70 -4.63
CA ARG A 25 -10.29 -12.78 -4.41
C ARG A 25 -10.58 -11.49 -5.18
N PRO A 26 -10.76 -10.34 -4.52
CA PRO A 26 -10.77 -9.07 -5.23
C PRO A 26 -9.40 -8.81 -5.86
N ILE A 27 -9.38 -8.44 -7.13
CA ILE A 27 -8.18 -8.04 -7.89
C ILE A 27 -8.47 -6.70 -8.56
N ILE A 28 -7.50 -5.79 -8.49
CA ILE A 28 -7.52 -4.56 -9.28
C ILE A 28 -6.55 -4.76 -10.45
N ASN A 29 -7.06 -4.78 -11.68
CA ASN A 29 -6.21 -4.77 -12.86
C ASN A 29 -5.73 -3.34 -13.12
N THR A 30 -4.42 -3.13 -13.03
CA THR A 30 -3.77 -1.86 -13.36
C THR A 30 -2.82 -2.01 -14.55
N ILE A 31 -2.78 -3.18 -15.20
CA ILE A 31 -1.93 -3.43 -16.37
C ILE A 31 -2.44 -2.51 -17.49
N HIS A 32 -1.53 -1.78 -18.12
CA HIS A 32 -1.84 -0.76 -19.14
C HIS A 32 -2.68 0.44 -18.65
N ALA A 33 -2.97 0.53 -17.34
CA ALA A 33 -3.68 1.67 -16.79
C ALA A 33 -2.80 2.92 -16.75
N VAL A 34 -3.27 4.02 -17.33
CA VAL A 34 -2.55 5.31 -17.30
C VAL A 34 -2.41 5.79 -15.86
N THR A 35 -3.41 5.55 -15.02
CA THR A 35 -3.39 5.88 -13.59
C THR A 35 -2.22 5.21 -12.87
N ALA A 36 -1.84 3.97 -13.23
CA ALA A 36 -0.70 3.29 -12.61
C ALA A 36 0.62 4.03 -12.86
N ARG A 37 0.81 4.57 -14.07
CA ARG A 37 2.01 5.36 -14.42
C ARG A 37 2.04 6.70 -13.69
N ILE A 38 0.90 7.37 -13.59
CA ILE A 38 0.76 8.63 -12.83
C ILE A 38 1.04 8.37 -11.35
N SER A 39 0.42 7.34 -10.77
CA SER A 39 0.65 6.94 -9.38
C SER A 39 2.11 6.63 -9.12
N LYS A 40 2.78 5.88 -10.00
CA LYS A 40 4.23 5.59 -9.86
C LYS A 40 5.09 6.86 -9.93
N PHE A 41 4.78 7.78 -10.85
CA PHE A 41 5.48 9.04 -10.95
C PHE A 41 5.31 9.90 -9.69
N LEU A 42 4.09 10.00 -9.17
CA LEU A 42 3.81 10.72 -7.93
C LEU A 42 4.50 10.06 -6.74
N ASP A 43 4.42 8.73 -6.61
CA ASP A 43 5.11 7.98 -5.57
C ASP A 43 6.61 8.28 -5.58
N GLN A 44 7.27 8.24 -6.74
CA GLN A 44 8.71 8.59 -6.83
C GLN A 44 9.04 9.99 -6.31
N LYS A 45 8.14 10.96 -6.44
CA LYS A 45 8.35 12.34 -5.95
C LYS A 45 7.99 12.50 -4.48
N LEU A 46 6.95 11.82 -4.03
CA LEU A 46 6.44 11.93 -2.66
C LEU A 46 7.16 10.99 -1.70
N ARG A 47 7.74 9.87 -2.18
CA ARG A 47 8.34 8.83 -1.36
C ARG A 47 9.42 9.35 -0.41
N PRO A 48 10.34 10.23 -0.79
CA PRO A 48 11.34 10.77 0.15
C PRO A 48 10.70 11.60 1.29
N LEU A 49 9.61 12.31 1.00
CA LEU A 49 8.87 13.05 2.02
C LEU A 49 8.12 12.08 2.93
N PHE A 50 7.42 11.12 2.34
CA PHE A 50 6.72 10.08 3.08
C PHE A 50 7.68 9.32 4.01
N ASP A 51 8.82 8.84 3.51
CA ASP A 51 9.80 8.08 4.29
C ASP A 51 10.42 8.91 5.43
N ARG A 52 10.50 10.24 5.27
CA ARG A 52 10.94 11.15 6.33
C ARG A 52 9.93 11.26 7.47
N TYR A 53 8.64 11.37 7.15
CA TYR A 53 7.59 11.56 8.15
C TYR A 53 7.06 10.25 8.73
N VAL A 54 7.04 9.17 7.96
CA VAL A 54 6.50 7.87 8.39
C VAL A 54 7.24 7.34 9.62
N ARG A 55 8.56 7.57 9.71
CA ARG A 55 9.39 7.19 10.85
C ARG A 55 8.99 7.86 12.16
N SER A 56 8.32 9.02 12.11
CA SER A 56 7.93 9.76 13.30
C SER A 56 6.45 9.62 13.64
N THR A 57 5.64 9.05 12.75
CA THR A 57 4.17 9.03 12.89
C THR A 57 3.56 7.64 12.76
N THR A 58 4.31 6.68 12.25
CA THR A 58 3.80 5.35 11.92
C THR A 58 4.68 4.29 12.55
N ILE A 59 4.04 3.31 13.15
CA ILE A 59 4.68 2.10 13.66
C ILE A 59 5.01 1.21 12.46
N VAL A 60 6.29 0.94 12.23
CA VAL A 60 6.78 0.16 11.09
C VAL A 60 6.66 -1.34 11.34
N ASP A 61 6.91 -1.78 12.58
CA ASP A 61 6.80 -3.17 13.01
C ASP A 61 6.56 -3.28 14.53
N GLY A 62 6.53 -4.51 15.06
CA GLY A 62 6.29 -4.75 16.48
C GLY A 62 7.43 -4.31 17.41
N VAL A 63 8.67 -4.26 16.94
CA VAL A 63 9.80 -3.79 17.75
C VAL A 63 9.79 -2.26 17.84
N ASP A 64 9.53 -1.60 16.72
CA ASP A 64 9.31 -0.16 16.65
C ASP A 64 8.15 0.28 17.55
N LEU A 65 7.07 -0.49 17.61
CA LEU A 65 5.96 -0.27 18.54
C LEU A 65 6.42 -0.25 20.00
N LEU A 66 7.17 -1.28 20.43
CA LEU A 66 7.62 -1.38 21.82
C LEU A 66 8.56 -0.22 22.18
N HIS A 67 9.46 0.17 21.28
CA HIS A 67 10.31 1.35 21.49
C HIS A 67 9.50 2.65 21.62
N GLN A 68 8.47 2.85 20.78
CA GLN A 68 7.63 4.04 20.88
C GLN A 68 6.82 4.06 22.18
N ILE A 69 6.29 2.91 22.63
CA ILE A 69 5.58 2.79 23.90
C ILE A 69 6.51 3.14 25.08
N ASP A 70 7.73 2.60 25.12
CA ASP A 70 8.70 2.93 26.16
C ASP A 70 9.00 4.44 26.17
N GLN A 71 9.22 5.05 25.00
CA GLN A 71 9.40 6.51 24.89
C GLN A 71 8.20 7.31 25.43
N TYR A 72 6.97 6.85 25.24
CA TYR A 72 5.79 7.51 25.78
C TYR A 72 5.67 7.36 27.30
N ILE A 73 6.03 6.19 27.85
CA ILE A 73 6.12 5.96 29.30
C ILE A 73 7.17 6.91 29.91
N GLN A 74 8.36 7.00 29.31
CA GLN A 74 9.42 7.91 29.80
C GLN A 74 9.00 9.39 29.74
N LYS A 75 8.11 9.77 28.83
CA LYS A 75 7.56 11.12 28.72
C LYS A 75 6.35 11.37 29.65
N GLY A 76 5.89 10.35 30.39
CA GLY A 76 4.80 10.46 31.36
C GLY A 76 3.41 10.56 30.72
N TYR A 77 3.23 10.04 29.51
CA TYR A 77 1.90 9.97 28.88
C TYR A 77 1.04 8.80 29.40
N PHE A 78 1.68 7.85 30.11
CA PHE A 78 1.08 6.66 30.71
C PHE A 78 1.58 6.50 32.15
#